data_AF-A0A961X438-F1
#
_entry.id   AF-A0A961X438-F1
#
_cell.length_a   1.000
_cell.length_b   1.000
_cell.length_c   1.000
_cell.angle_alpha   90.00
_cell.angle_beta   90.00
_cell.angle_gamma   90.00
#
_symmetry.space_group_name_H-M   'P 1'
#
loop_
_entity.id
_entity.type
_entity.pdbx_description
1 polymer ?
#
loop_
_entity_poly.entity_id
_entity_poly.type
_entity_poly.pdbx_seq_one_letter_code
_entity_poly.pdbx_strand_id
1 'polypeptide(L)'
;KPGPVCYGLGGDKPTCSDANLVLGYLSPDFFAGGRIKLDAEAARAAIDTHIGMRLGLDTIGAAAGMFRVMNVNMGSAIREVSVERGYDPRDFPLVCAGGAGAIHAAMIGRELGIRTVLVPREVSILCAAGMLRTDLRHDLVRSFAVAFTPEDLKREALLAVLADLEAEGDALLSSE
;
A
#
# COMPACT_ATOMS: atom_id res chain seq x y z
N LYS A 1 3.17 -10.47 15.64
CA LYS A 1 2.42 -11.02 16.81
C LYS A 1 1.91 -9.84 17.65
N PRO A 2 0.73 -9.92 18.31
CA PRO A 2 -0.15 -11.10 18.35
C PRO A 2 -0.91 -11.35 17.03
N GLY A 3 -1.25 -10.31 16.25
CA GLY A 3 -1.92 -10.46 14.94
C GLY A 3 -3.45 -10.61 15.05
N PRO A 4 -4.15 -10.89 13.93
CA PRO A 4 -5.59 -11.14 13.91
C PRO A 4 -6.02 -12.28 14.83
N VAL A 5 -7.24 -12.18 15.35
CA VAL A 5 -7.81 -13.23 16.22
C VAL A 5 -7.92 -14.54 15.43
N CYS A 6 -8.36 -14.47 14.18
CA CYS A 6 -8.52 -15.60 13.28
C CYS A 6 -7.24 -16.37 12.98
N TYR A 7 -6.05 -15.85 13.35
CA TYR A 7 -4.78 -16.56 13.17
C TYR A 7 -4.46 -17.47 14.36
N GLY A 8 -5.15 -17.34 15.50
CA GLY A 8 -4.92 -18.16 16.70
C GLY A 8 -3.57 -17.90 17.38
N LEU A 9 -2.96 -16.74 17.16
CA LEU A 9 -1.62 -16.40 17.67
C LEU A 9 -1.63 -15.53 18.94
N GLY A 10 -2.73 -15.57 19.69
CA GLY A 10 -2.90 -14.85 20.96
C GLY A 10 -3.46 -13.43 20.83
N GLY A 11 -4.01 -13.06 19.66
CA GLY A 11 -4.77 -11.83 19.50
C GLY A 11 -6.17 -11.96 20.09
N ASP A 12 -6.65 -10.94 20.80
CA ASP A 12 -7.98 -10.89 21.44
C ASP A 12 -8.90 -9.82 20.82
N LYS A 13 -8.33 -8.77 20.24
CA LYS A 13 -9.09 -7.68 19.58
C LYS A 13 -9.27 -7.95 18.09
N PRO A 14 -10.49 -7.74 17.55
CA PRO A 14 -10.75 -7.97 16.12
C PRO A 14 -9.98 -6.97 15.24
N THR A 15 -9.53 -7.43 14.09
CA THR A 15 -8.73 -6.70 13.11
C THR A 15 -9.38 -6.70 11.72
N CYS A 16 -8.71 -6.10 10.73
CA CYS A 16 -9.21 -6.11 9.34
C CYS A 16 -9.37 -7.53 8.78
N SER A 17 -8.42 -8.43 9.07
CA SER A 17 -8.51 -9.82 8.60
C SER A 17 -9.68 -10.58 9.24
N ASP A 18 -10.03 -10.27 10.49
CA ASP A 18 -11.18 -10.88 11.16
C ASP A 18 -12.50 -10.47 10.48
N ALA A 19 -12.67 -9.18 10.18
CA ALA A 19 -13.84 -8.70 9.45
C ALA A 19 -13.90 -9.29 8.04
N ASN A 20 -12.77 -9.32 7.32
CA ASN A 20 -12.69 -9.90 5.97
C ASN A 20 -13.04 -11.39 5.96
N LEU A 21 -12.64 -12.14 7.00
CA LEU A 21 -13.01 -13.54 7.14
C LEU A 21 -14.49 -13.72 7.43
N VAL A 22 -15.04 -12.97 8.40
CA VAL A 22 -16.46 -13.06 8.78
C VAL A 22 -17.41 -12.67 7.64
N LEU A 23 -17.00 -11.72 6.80
CA LEU A 23 -17.75 -11.33 5.60
C LEU A 23 -17.57 -12.30 4.42
N GLY A 24 -16.71 -13.32 4.56
CA GLY A 24 -16.47 -14.34 3.53
C GLY A 24 -15.52 -13.91 2.40
N TYR A 25 -14.77 -12.81 2.57
CA TYR A 25 -13.75 -12.39 1.60
C TYR A 25 -12.45 -13.22 1.69
N LEU A 26 -12.22 -13.87 2.84
CA LEU A 26 -11.11 -14.81 3.02
C LEU A 26 -11.64 -16.23 3.09
N SER A 27 -10.94 -17.16 2.41
CA SER A 27 -11.19 -18.59 2.57
C SER A 27 -10.52 -19.11 3.85
N PRO A 28 -11.29 -19.70 4.80
CA PRO A 28 -10.72 -20.18 6.05
C PRO A 28 -9.73 -21.33 5.87
N ASP A 29 -9.96 -22.19 4.87
CA ASP A 29 -9.16 -23.40 4.65
C ASP A 29 -8.04 -23.23 3.61
N PHE A 30 -7.97 -22.08 2.92
CA PHE A 30 -6.98 -21.84 1.86
C PHE A 30 -6.09 -20.61 2.08
N PHE A 31 -6.12 -20.02 3.28
CA PHE A 31 -5.29 -18.84 3.55
C PHE A 31 -3.78 -19.16 3.47
N ALA A 32 -3.02 -18.25 2.84
CA ALA A 32 -1.61 -18.43 2.52
C ALA A 32 -1.28 -19.74 1.77
N GLY A 33 -2.21 -20.23 0.93
CA GLY A 33 -2.09 -21.50 0.20
C GLY A 33 -2.42 -22.72 1.06
N GLY A 34 -3.31 -22.58 2.04
CA GLY A 34 -3.71 -23.64 2.97
C GLY A 34 -2.73 -23.88 4.13
N ARG A 35 -1.66 -23.08 4.23
CA ARG A 35 -0.66 -23.20 5.31
C ARG A 35 -1.14 -22.67 6.65
N ILE A 36 -2.14 -21.80 6.63
CA ILE A 36 -2.72 -21.21 7.82
C ILE A 36 -4.22 -21.45 7.74
N LYS A 37 -4.74 -22.22 8.68
CA LYS A 37 -6.18 -22.40 8.85
C LYS A 37 -6.71 -21.24 9.70
N LEU A 38 -7.72 -20.53 9.19
CA LEU A 38 -8.29 -19.40 9.91
C LEU A 38 -9.45 -19.85 10.80
N ASP A 39 -9.51 -19.30 12.01
CA ASP A 39 -10.60 -19.52 12.96
C ASP A 39 -11.70 -18.46 12.78
N ALA A 40 -12.74 -18.82 12.03
CA ALA A 40 -13.88 -17.94 11.79
C ALA A 40 -14.74 -17.72 13.04
N GLU A 41 -14.87 -18.71 13.91
CA GLU A 41 -15.71 -18.59 15.10
C GLU A 41 -15.03 -17.72 16.16
N ALA A 42 -13.70 -17.82 16.32
CA ALA A 42 -12.94 -16.89 17.14
C ALA A 42 -13.05 -15.44 16.62
N ALA A 43 -12.98 -15.24 15.30
CA ALA A 43 -13.17 -13.92 14.70
C ALA A 43 -14.58 -13.36 14.96
N ARG A 44 -15.62 -14.18 14.82
CA ARG A 44 -17.01 -13.80 15.11
C ARG A 44 -17.18 -13.41 16.57
N ALA A 45 -16.71 -14.24 17.50
CA ALA A 45 -16.82 -13.98 18.93
C ALA A 45 -16.12 -12.67 19.32
N ALA A 46 -14.93 -12.40 18.77
CA ALA A 46 -14.20 -11.17 19.02
C ALA A 46 -14.92 -9.93 18.46
N ILE A 47 -15.43 -9.99 17.22
CA ILE A 47 -16.20 -8.88 16.64
C ILE A 47 -17.48 -8.61 17.44
N ASP A 48 -18.19 -9.67 17.83
CA ASP A 48 -19.43 -9.55 18.59
C ASP A 48 -19.19 -8.90 19.97
N THR A 49 -18.22 -9.41 20.72
CA THR A 49 -17.88 -8.94 22.08
C THR A 49 -17.37 -7.50 22.08
N HIS A 50 -16.48 -7.15 21.13
CA HIS A 50 -15.80 -5.87 21.15
C HIS A 50 -16.54 -4.76 20.41
N ILE A 51 -17.43 -5.10 19.47
CA ILE A 51 -18.09 -4.12 18.59
C ILE A 51 -19.60 -4.35 18.55
N GLY A 52 -20.06 -5.55 18.18
CA GLY A 52 -21.47 -5.87 17.98
C GLY A 52 -22.34 -5.53 19.19
N MET A 53 -22.06 -6.17 20.33
CA MET A 53 -22.82 -5.98 21.59
C MET A 53 -22.78 -4.53 22.08
N ARG A 54 -21.66 -3.83 21.90
CA ARG A 54 -21.50 -2.44 22.36
C ARG A 54 -22.29 -1.43 21.55
N LEU A 55 -22.53 -1.74 20.27
CA LEU A 55 -23.23 -0.87 19.34
C LEU A 55 -24.66 -1.34 19.03
N GLY A 56 -25.11 -2.45 19.61
CA GLY A 56 -26.41 -3.04 19.32
C GLY A 56 -26.53 -3.58 17.89
N LEU A 57 -25.41 -4.05 17.33
CA LEU A 57 -25.34 -4.64 15.99
C LEU A 57 -25.14 -6.15 16.09
N ASP A 58 -25.67 -6.90 15.12
CA ASP A 58 -25.29 -8.29 14.94
C ASP A 58 -23.84 -8.38 14.45
N THR A 59 -23.23 -9.57 14.59
CA THR A 59 -21.81 -9.77 14.26
C THR A 59 -21.50 -9.43 12.80
N ILE A 60 -22.41 -9.74 11.86
CA ILE A 60 -22.25 -9.44 10.44
C ILE A 60 -22.35 -7.93 10.19
N GLY A 61 -23.33 -7.25 10.78
CA GLY A 61 -23.48 -5.80 10.68
C GLY A 61 -22.28 -5.05 11.26
N ALA A 62 -21.73 -5.54 12.38
CA ALA A 62 -20.50 -5.03 12.97
C ALA A 62 -19.29 -5.23 12.04
N ALA A 63 -19.08 -6.44 11.49
CA ALA A 63 -18.01 -6.73 10.54
C ALA A 63 -18.12 -5.87 9.27
N ALA A 64 -19.34 -5.69 8.74
CA ALA A 64 -19.59 -4.81 7.60
C ALA A 64 -19.30 -3.35 7.92
N GLY A 65 -19.60 -2.91 9.16
CA GLY A 65 -19.21 -1.60 9.67
C GLY A 65 -17.71 -1.40 9.71
N MET A 66 -16.96 -2.37 10.26
CA MET A 66 -15.50 -2.36 10.22
C MET A 66 -14.98 -2.25 8.79
N PHE A 67 -15.52 -3.04 7.86
CA PHE A 67 -15.15 -3.03 6.44
C PHE A 67 -15.40 -1.69 5.77
N ARG A 68 -16.51 -1.02 6.07
CA ARG A 68 -16.75 0.33 5.56
C ARG A 68 -15.74 1.33 6.11
N VAL A 69 -15.54 1.36 7.43
CA VAL A 69 -14.62 2.31 8.08
C VAL A 69 -13.19 2.14 7.57
N MET A 70 -12.69 0.90 7.47
CA MET A 70 -11.34 0.67 6.96
C MET A 70 -11.18 1.13 5.50
N ASN A 71 -12.18 0.89 4.63
CA ASN A 71 -12.13 1.32 3.24
C ASN A 71 -12.22 2.84 3.08
N VAL A 72 -13.03 3.53 3.89
CA VAL A 72 -13.11 5.00 3.92
C VAL A 72 -11.77 5.59 4.38
N ASN A 73 -11.12 5.00 5.38
CA ASN A 73 -9.82 5.46 5.85
C ASN A 73 -8.73 5.25 4.78
N MET A 74 -8.69 4.08 4.14
CA MET A 74 -7.75 3.81 3.04
C MET A 74 -8.00 4.73 1.83
N GLY A 75 -9.27 4.96 1.47
CA GLY A 75 -9.64 5.91 0.43
C GLY A 75 -9.19 7.33 0.75
N SER A 76 -9.44 7.81 1.97
CA SER A 76 -8.99 9.13 2.43
C SER A 76 -7.47 9.31 2.32
N ALA A 77 -6.69 8.30 2.72
CA ALA A 77 -5.24 8.35 2.60
C ALA A 77 -4.77 8.45 1.12
N ILE A 78 -5.40 7.71 0.21
CA ILE A 78 -5.09 7.82 -1.23
C ILE A 78 -5.47 9.20 -1.78
N ARG A 79 -6.61 9.75 -1.35
CA ARG A 79 -7.04 11.10 -1.74
C ARG A 79 -6.03 12.15 -1.28
N GLU A 80 -5.59 12.08 -0.03
CA GLU A 80 -4.63 12.99 0.57
C GLU A 80 -3.34 13.06 -0.25
N VAL A 81 -2.65 11.92 -0.43
CA VAL A 81 -1.37 11.88 -1.17
C VAL A 81 -1.50 12.28 -2.65
N SER A 82 -2.69 12.08 -3.24
CA SER A 82 -2.95 12.46 -4.63
C SER A 82 -3.18 13.96 -4.77
N VAL A 83 -4.03 14.53 -3.90
CA VAL A 83 -4.39 15.94 -3.92
C VAL A 83 -3.21 16.82 -3.50
N GLU A 84 -2.38 16.38 -2.56
CA GLU A 84 -1.13 17.07 -2.19
C GLU A 84 -0.18 17.27 -3.38
N ARG A 85 -0.22 16.36 -4.35
CA ARG A 85 0.55 16.43 -5.59
C ARG A 85 -0.19 17.14 -6.74
N GLY A 86 -1.40 17.65 -6.48
CA GLY A 86 -2.23 18.34 -7.47
C GLY A 86 -3.00 17.42 -8.41
N TYR A 87 -3.14 16.13 -8.09
CA TYR A 87 -3.85 15.16 -8.92
C TYR A 87 -5.26 14.87 -8.42
N ASP A 88 -6.22 14.76 -9.35
CA ASP A 88 -7.54 14.21 -9.08
C ASP A 88 -7.48 12.67 -9.21
N PRO A 89 -7.74 11.90 -8.14
CA PRO A 89 -7.73 10.43 -8.21
C PRO A 89 -8.63 9.85 -9.32
N ARG A 90 -9.70 10.54 -9.71
CA ARG A 90 -10.68 10.08 -10.70
C ARG A 90 -10.10 9.94 -12.11
N ASP A 91 -9.00 10.63 -12.37
CA ASP A 91 -8.33 10.62 -13.67
C ASP A 91 -7.37 9.43 -13.82
N PHE A 92 -7.20 8.61 -12.78
CA PHE A 92 -6.23 7.52 -12.75
C PHE A 92 -6.88 6.16 -12.45
N PRO A 93 -6.31 5.05 -12.97
CA PRO A 93 -6.66 3.72 -12.50
C PRO A 93 -6.08 3.46 -11.10
N LEU A 94 -6.80 2.70 -10.28
CA LEU A 94 -6.29 2.19 -9.01
C LEU A 94 -5.53 0.87 -9.27
N VAL A 95 -4.22 0.87 -9.09
CA VAL A 95 -3.39 -0.34 -9.20
C VAL A 95 -3.23 -0.98 -7.83
N CYS A 96 -3.65 -2.23 -7.69
CA CYS A 96 -3.56 -2.97 -6.44
C CYS A 96 -2.16 -3.53 -6.21
N ALA A 97 -1.73 -3.50 -4.95
CA ALA A 97 -0.53 -4.15 -4.47
C ALA A 97 -0.77 -4.77 -3.08
N GLY A 98 0.00 -5.80 -2.74
CA GLY A 98 -0.08 -6.50 -1.46
C GLY A 98 -1.20 -7.53 -1.38
N GLY A 99 -1.06 -8.48 -0.44
CA GLY A 99 -1.96 -9.63 -0.34
C GLY A 99 -3.41 -9.30 0.03
N ALA A 100 -3.66 -8.15 0.67
CA ALA A 100 -5.01 -7.69 1.01
C ALA A 100 -5.56 -6.65 0.02
N GLY A 101 -4.72 -6.10 -0.87
CA GLY A 101 -5.10 -4.95 -1.70
C GLY A 101 -6.32 -5.21 -2.57
N ALA A 102 -6.39 -6.39 -3.20
CA ALA A 102 -7.50 -6.77 -4.07
C ALA A 102 -8.85 -6.91 -3.33
N ILE A 103 -8.85 -7.24 -2.03
CA ILE A 103 -10.06 -7.38 -1.22
C ILE A 103 -10.77 -6.03 -1.05
N HIS A 104 -9.99 -4.95 -0.96
CA HIS A 104 -10.48 -3.61 -0.64
C HIS A 104 -10.64 -2.71 -1.88
N ALA A 105 -10.00 -3.08 -2.98
CA ALA A 105 -9.84 -2.22 -4.15
C ALA A 105 -11.15 -1.72 -4.76
N ALA A 106 -12.17 -2.58 -4.88
CA ALA A 106 -13.45 -2.17 -5.46
C ALA A 106 -14.17 -1.13 -4.60
N MET A 107 -14.10 -1.25 -3.27
CA MET A 107 -14.70 -0.28 -2.35
C MET A 107 -13.93 1.04 -2.33
N ILE A 108 -12.60 0.97 -2.29
CA ILE A 108 -11.73 2.14 -2.37
C ILE A 108 -11.96 2.88 -3.70
N GLY A 109 -12.02 2.15 -4.81
CA GLY A 109 -12.28 2.74 -6.13
C GLY A 109 -13.62 3.46 -6.18
N ARG A 110 -14.68 2.85 -5.61
CA ARG A 110 -16.00 3.47 -5.48
C ARG A 110 -15.97 4.74 -4.63
N GLU A 111 -15.32 4.69 -3.47
CA GLU A 111 -15.20 5.83 -2.54
C GLU A 111 -14.48 7.02 -3.19
N LEU A 112 -13.50 6.74 -4.05
CA LEU A 112 -12.71 7.76 -4.74
C LEU A 112 -13.31 8.22 -6.07
N GLY A 113 -14.35 7.55 -6.59
CA GLY A 113 -14.88 7.79 -7.92
C GLY A 113 -13.95 7.31 -9.05
N ILE A 114 -13.04 6.39 -8.75
CA ILE A 114 -12.14 5.75 -9.71
C ILE A 114 -12.93 4.72 -10.53
N ARG A 115 -12.82 4.79 -11.85
CA ARG A 115 -13.59 3.94 -12.77
C ARG A 115 -12.90 2.62 -13.12
N THR A 116 -11.59 2.54 -12.91
CA THR A 116 -10.78 1.39 -13.33
C THR A 116 -9.92 0.90 -12.18
N VAL A 117 -10.06 -0.38 -11.84
CA VAL A 117 -9.21 -1.08 -10.87
C VAL A 117 -8.39 -2.11 -11.62
N LEU A 118 -7.08 -2.06 -11.42
CA LEU A 118 -6.12 -3.01 -12.01
C LEU A 118 -5.57 -3.91 -10.91
N VAL A 119 -5.79 -5.22 -11.06
CA VAL A 119 -5.26 -6.26 -10.16
C VAL A 119 -4.23 -7.08 -10.94
N PRO A 120 -2.92 -6.79 -10.81
CA PRO A 120 -1.88 -7.56 -11.48
C PRO A 120 -1.85 -9.02 -11.01
N ARG A 121 -1.38 -9.94 -11.87
CA ARG A 121 -1.17 -11.35 -11.49
C ARG A 121 -0.26 -11.47 -10.27
N GLU A 122 0.75 -10.62 -10.18
CA GLU A 122 1.73 -10.60 -9.10
C GLU A 122 1.31 -9.73 -7.90
N VAL A 123 0.04 -9.34 -7.77
CA VAL A 123 -0.44 -8.37 -6.75
C VAL A 123 0.12 -8.63 -5.34
N SER A 124 0.13 -9.89 -4.88
CA SER A 124 0.59 -10.27 -3.55
C SER A 124 2.10 -10.11 -3.33
N ILE A 125 2.89 -10.05 -4.42
CA ILE A 125 4.36 -9.96 -4.42
C ILE A 125 4.87 -8.80 -5.28
N LEU A 126 4.01 -7.81 -5.57
CA LEU A 126 4.28 -6.79 -6.58
C LEU A 126 5.61 -6.05 -6.36
N CYS A 127 5.97 -5.76 -5.11
CA CYS A 127 7.24 -5.10 -4.77
C CYS A 127 8.46 -5.96 -5.12
N ALA A 128 8.41 -7.27 -4.83
CA ALA A 128 9.50 -8.19 -5.17
C ALA A 128 9.58 -8.40 -6.70
N ALA A 129 8.43 -8.51 -7.37
CA ALA A 129 8.38 -8.57 -8.83
C ALA A 129 8.94 -7.29 -9.48
N GLY A 130 8.69 -6.12 -8.89
CA GLY A 130 9.26 -4.85 -9.33
C GLY A 130 10.78 -4.86 -9.23
N MET A 131 11.35 -5.24 -8.08
CA MET A 131 12.79 -5.33 -7.86
C MET A 131 13.51 -6.24 -8.87
N LEU A 132 12.88 -7.34 -9.28
CA LEU A 132 13.43 -8.26 -10.29
C LEU A 132 13.34 -7.72 -11.73
N ARG A 133 12.57 -6.66 -11.96
CA ARG A 133 12.34 -6.06 -13.29
C ARG A 133 12.97 -4.69 -13.45
N THR A 134 13.57 -4.13 -12.40
CA THR A 134 14.24 -2.83 -12.45
C THR A 134 15.65 -2.97 -12.98
N ASP A 135 16.08 -1.97 -13.76
CA ASP A 135 17.47 -1.84 -14.18
C ASP A 135 18.38 -1.47 -13.01
N LEU A 136 19.66 -1.85 -13.12
CA LEU A 136 20.69 -1.30 -12.25
C LEU A 136 20.80 0.21 -12.52
N ARG A 137 20.72 1.01 -11.46
CA ARG A 137 20.77 2.47 -11.55
C ARG A 137 21.51 3.04 -10.35
N HIS A 138 22.45 3.93 -10.62
CA HIS A 138 23.10 4.77 -9.61
C HIS A 138 22.66 6.21 -9.83
N ASP A 139 22.05 6.83 -8.82
CA ASP A 139 21.66 8.24 -8.83
C ASP A 139 22.68 9.06 -8.06
N LEU A 140 23.48 9.85 -8.78
CA LEU A 140 24.46 10.77 -8.19
C LEU A 140 23.88 12.18 -8.16
N VAL A 141 24.03 12.86 -7.02
CA VAL A 141 23.51 14.21 -6.80
C VAL A 141 24.60 15.09 -6.18
N ARG A 142 24.73 16.33 -6.69
CA ARG A 142 25.58 17.38 -6.12
C ARG A 142 24.79 18.68 -6.02
N SER A 143 24.93 19.37 -4.90
CA SER A 143 24.35 20.71 -4.70
C SER A 143 25.29 21.76 -5.28
N PHE A 144 24.79 22.57 -6.21
CA PHE A 144 25.52 23.71 -6.77
C PHE A 144 24.79 25.00 -6.40
N ALA A 145 25.21 25.64 -5.31
CA ALA A 145 24.56 26.82 -4.76
C ALA A 145 25.20 28.10 -5.32
N VAL A 146 24.48 28.78 -6.21
CA VAL A 146 24.82 30.11 -6.75
C VAL A 146 23.55 30.94 -6.92
N ALA A 147 23.68 32.26 -7.00
CA ALA A 147 22.56 33.10 -7.43
C ALA A 147 22.23 32.82 -8.90
N PHE A 148 20.95 32.82 -9.25
CA PHE A 148 20.49 32.58 -10.62
C PHE A 148 20.55 33.87 -11.45
N THR A 149 21.78 34.36 -11.65
CA THR A 149 22.12 35.59 -12.38
C THR A 149 23.21 35.28 -13.42
N PRO A 150 23.30 36.03 -14.53
CA PRO A 150 24.37 35.85 -15.52
C PRO A 150 25.79 35.98 -14.94
N GLU A 151 25.96 36.76 -13.87
CA GLU A 151 27.26 37.03 -13.25
C GLU A 151 27.73 35.89 -12.34
N ASP A 152 26.81 35.27 -11.60
CA ASP A 152 27.11 34.23 -10.61
C ASP A 152 27.01 32.81 -11.20
N LEU A 153 26.12 32.61 -12.19
CA LEU A 153 25.97 31.33 -12.87
C LEU A 153 27.02 31.16 -13.97
N LYS A 154 28.24 30.81 -13.54
CA LYS A 154 29.34 30.53 -14.46
C LYS A 154 29.17 29.17 -15.12
N ARG A 155 29.01 29.19 -16.44
CA ARG A 155 28.83 27.98 -17.27
C ARG A 155 29.93 26.96 -17.03
N GLU A 156 31.18 27.42 -16.95
CA GLU A 156 32.35 26.56 -16.78
C GLU A 156 32.34 25.84 -15.44
N ALA A 157 31.91 26.52 -14.37
CA ALA A 157 31.82 25.93 -13.03
C ALA A 157 30.72 24.86 -12.96
N LEU A 158 29.57 25.13 -13.59
CA LEU A 158 28.48 24.14 -13.70
C LEU A 158 28.91 22.92 -14.51
N LEU A 159 29.58 23.12 -15.65
CA LEU A 159 30.08 22.03 -16.48
C LEU A 159 31.14 21.19 -15.77
N ALA A 160 31.99 21.80 -14.95
CA ALA A 160 32.95 21.06 -14.14
C ALA A 160 32.25 20.11 -13.15
N VAL A 161 31.22 20.59 -12.43
CA VAL A 161 30.44 19.75 -11.51
C VAL A 161 29.74 18.60 -12.23
N LEU A 162 29.24 18.84 -13.45
CA LEU A 162 28.62 17.78 -14.27
C LEU A 162 29.65 16.76 -14.75
N ALA A 163 30.83 17.21 -15.19
CA ALA A 163 31.90 16.30 -15.62
C ALA A 163 32.41 15.43 -14.47
N ASP A 164 32.51 15.99 -13.26
CA ASP A 164 32.87 15.23 -12.06
C ASP A 164 31.82 14.15 -11.74
N LEU A 165 30.53 14.50 -11.84
CA LEU A 165 29.42 13.56 -11.66
C LEU A 165 29.41 12.44 -12.71
N GLU A 166 29.71 12.76 -13.97
CA GLU A 166 29.80 11.79 -15.07
C GLU A 166 30.96 10.82 -14.84
N ALA A 167 32.16 11.34 -14.51
CA ALA A 167 33.33 10.50 -14.23
C ALA A 167 33.12 9.58 -13.01
N GLU A 168 32.46 10.07 -11.96
CA GLU A 168 32.07 9.25 -10.79
C GLU A 168 31.07 8.16 -11.18
N GLY A 169 30.09 8.50 -12.04
CA GLY A 169 29.12 7.55 -12.59
C GLY A 169 29.77 6.45 -13.41
N ASP A 170 30.67 6.81 -14.33
CA ASP A 170 31.41 5.87 -15.17
C ASP A 170 32.29 4.94 -14.33
N ALA A 171 32.94 5.48 -13.30
CA ALA A 171 33.76 4.68 -12.39
C ALA A 171 32.93 3.68 -11.59
N LEU A 172 31.75 4.09 -11.09
CA LEU A 172 30.83 3.18 -10.37
C LEU A 172 30.32 2.08 -11.28
N LEU A 173 29.81 2.44 -12.47
CA LEU A 173 29.31 1.46 -13.44
C LEU A 173 30.39 0.48 -13.90
N SER A 174 31.64 0.93 -14.02
CA SER A 174 32.77 0.07 -14.37
C SER A 174 33.19 -0.90 -13.25
N SER A 175 32.73 -0.66 -12.01
CA SER A 175 33.10 -1.45 -10.83
C SER A 175 32.11 -2.56 -10.47
N GLU A 176 30.92 -2.55 -11.09
CA GLU A 176 29.85 -3.54 -10.93
C GLU A 176 30.01 -4.71 -11.92
#